data_AF-F4X4P1-F1
#
_entry.id   AF-F4X4P1-F1
#
_cell.length_a   1.000
_cell.length_b   1.000
_cell.length_c   1.000
_cell.angle_alpha   90.00
_cell.angle_beta   90.00
_cell.angle_gamma   90.00
#
_symmetry.space_group_name_H-M   'P 1'
#
loop_
_entity.id
_entity.type
_entity.pdbx_description
1 polymer ?
#
loop_
_entity_poly.entity_id
_entity_poly.type
_entity_poly.pdbx_seq_one_letter_code
_entity_poly.pdbx_strand_id
1 'polypeptide(L)'
;MSFFDNHYYYLNKRFMIIIGQWPFQSRLEGNMMFATAFLFILSLIAFETWGLVAGITDLNIIMENASPLLVDCFMMLKLMNCVLTNNKIKELLKDVEETWKIKHTGQEKEILQHHAKKSKIFTIRYAIIFYAVWLFYTLTPVVISGMYKILPTNKTYNIRFLYRLEHVLDMDKYFNIMMLHGFISIFYIVSVPIALDTTYTLCIQHICALFECLRYNIERIQGSDFVFLQPNIEDDESYHHIIDCIKSYKHVLKLVLMQALMCVYTHTHTHTHTHKLKVKSNTVLNDKY
;
A
#
# COMPACT_ATOMS: atom_id res chain seq x y z
N MET A 1 -9.84 -23.93 6.06
CA MET A 1 -9.15 -22.69 6.49
C MET A 1 -8.18 -22.29 5.39
N SER A 2 -8.18 -21.04 4.93
CA SER A 2 -7.32 -20.63 3.80
C SER A 2 -5.86 -20.49 4.26
N PHE A 3 -4.89 -20.75 3.38
CA PHE A 3 -3.46 -20.66 3.70
C PHE A 3 -3.09 -19.33 4.39
N PHE A 4 -3.68 -18.23 3.93
CA PHE A 4 -3.44 -16.87 4.44
C PHE A 4 -4.11 -16.55 5.78
N ASP A 5 -4.89 -17.47 6.36
CA ASP A 5 -5.41 -17.34 7.73
C ASP A 5 -4.35 -17.71 8.79
N ASN A 6 -3.13 -18.05 8.36
CA ASN A 6 -2.04 -18.34 9.27
C ASN A 6 -1.52 -17.08 10.00
N HIS A 7 -0.78 -17.30 11.09
CA HIS A 7 -0.27 -16.26 11.96
C HIS A 7 0.66 -15.24 11.28
N TYR A 8 1.29 -15.57 10.15
CA TYR A 8 2.20 -14.68 9.44
C TYR A 8 1.47 -13.69 8.52
N TYR A 9 0.43 -14.13 7.82
CA TYR A 9 -0.17 -13.36 6.73
C TYR A 9 -1.60 -12.85 6.99
N TYR A 10 -2.22 -13.29 8.09
CA TYR A 10 -3.59 -12.91 8.44
C TYR A 10 -3.82 -11.39 8.47
N LEU A 11 -2.86 -10.61 8.97
CA LEU A 11 -3.00 -9.14 9.02
C LEU A 11 -2.99 -8.51 7.62
N ASN A 12 -2.05 -8.90 6.76
CA ASN A 12 -1.99 -8.42 5.38
C ASN A 12 -3.29 -8.75 4.63
N LYS A 13 -3.79 -9.98 4.79
CA LYS A 13 -5.10 -10.39 4.26
C LYS A 13 -6.22 -9.48 4.78
N ARG A 14 -6.29 -9.24 6.10
CA ARG A 14 -7.34 -8.41 6.71
C ARG A 14 -7.30 -6.98 6.18
N PHE A 15 -6.13 -6.36 6.05
CA PHE A 15 -6.01 -5.00 5.52
C PHE A 15 -6.43 -4.91 4.05
N MET A 16 -6.07 -5.89 3.22
CA MET A 16 -6.51 -5.94 1.82
C MET A 16 -8.03 -6.15 1.69
N ILE A 17 -8.66 -6.90 2.59
CA ILE A 17 -10.12 -7.05 2.63
C ILE A 17 -10.79 -5.71 2.98
N ILE A 18 -10.27 -4.96 3.95
CA ILE A 18 -10.85 -3.67 4.39
C ILE A 18 -11.00 -2.69 3.21
N ILE A 19 -10.03 -2.65 2.30
CA ILE A 19 -10.07 -1.79 1.10
C ILE A 19 -10.76 -2.47 -0.11
N GLY A 20 -11.30 -3.68 0.08
CA GLY A 20 -11.97 -4.45 -0.97
C GLY A 20 -11.04 -4.94 -2.07
N GLN A 21 -9.73 -5.08 -1.82
CA GLN A 21 -8.75 -5.50 -2.83
C GLN A 21 -8.16 -6.90 -2.63
N TRP A 22 -8.63 -7.68 -1.67
CA TRP A 22 -8.13 -9.05 -1.49
C TRP A 22 -8.45 -9.94 -2.71
N PRO A 23 -7.46 -10.51 -3.43
CA PRO A 23 -7.68 -11.19 -4.70
C PRO A 23 -8.44 -12.52 -4.64
N PHE A 24 -8.62 -13.07 -3.43
CA PHE A 24 -9.33 -14.33 -3.18
C PHE A 24 -10.68 -14.14 -2.48
N GLN A 25 -11.14 -12.89 -2.26
CA GLN A 25 -12.49 -12.64 -1.73
C GLN A 25 -13.56 -12.80 -2.81
N SER A 26 -14.82 -12.88 -2.41
CA SER A 26 -15.93 -12.92 -3.38
C SER A 26 -16.00 -11.60 -4.16
N ARG A 27 -16.36 -11.67 -5.45
CA ARG A 27 -16.42 -10.48 -6.31
C ARG A 27 -17.40 -9.43 -5.78
N LEU A 28 -18.54 -9.87 -5.25
CA LEU A 28 -19.57 -8.98 -4.73
C LEU A 28 -19.08 -8.25 -3.47
N GLU A 29 -18.59 -8.99 -2.48
CA GLU A 29 -18.11 -8.39 -1.23
C GLU A 29 -16.91 -7.46 -1.48
N GLY A 30 -15.97 -7.89 -2.34
CA GLY A 30 -14.82 -7.08 -2.72
C GLY A 30 -15.22 -5.78 -3.40
N ASN A 31 -16.13 -5.84 -4.37
CA ASN A 31 -16.62 -4.66 -5.08
C ASN A 31 -17.41 -3.71 -4.14
N MET A 32 -18.20 -4.24 -3.22
CA MET A 32 -18.92 -3.43 -2.22
C MET A 32 -17.98 -2.71 -1.26
N MET A 33 -16.99 -3.43 -0.71
CA MET A 33 -15.98 -2.83 0.17
C MET A 33 -15.13 -1.79 -0.56
N PHE A 34 -14.73 -2.07 -1.81
CA PHE A 34 -14.02 -1.12 -2.66
C PHE A 34 -14.86 0.11 -2.97
N ALA A 35 -16.11 -0.07 -3.39
CA ALA A 35 -17.01 1.04 -3.68
C ALA A 35 -17.22 1.93 -2.46
N THR A 36 -17.36 1.32 -1.27
CA THR A 36 -17.48 2.06 -0.01
C THR A 36 -16.22 2.90 0.25
N ALA A 37 -15.03 2.28 0.22
CA ALA A 37 -13.77 3.00 0.40
C ALA A 37 -13.58 4.12 -0.64
N PHE A 38 -13.85 3.82 -1.92
CA PHE A 38 -13.73 4.77 -3.02
C PHE A 38 -14.67 5.97 -2.85
N LEU A 39 -15.93 5.75 -2.47
CA LEU A 39 -16.91 6.83 -2.28
C LEU A 39 -16.51 7.75 -1.12
N PHE A 40 -16.06 7.20 0.01
CA PHE A 40 -15.60 8.02 1.14
C PHE A 40 -14.38 8.87 0.74
N ILE A 41 -13.36 8.27 0.13
CA ILE A 41 -12.17 9.03 -0.28
C ILE A 41 -12.51 10.07 -1.35
N LEU A 42 -13.33 9.72 -2.35
CA LEU A 42 -13.76 10.66 -3.39
C LEU A 42 -14.56 11.83 -2.81
N SER A 43 -15.47 11.55 -1.88
CA SER A 43 -16.27 12.60 -1.23
C SER A 43 -15.42 13.54 -0.39
N LEU A 44 -14.38 13.03 0.28
CA LEU A 44 -13.42 13.85 1.01
C LEU A 44 -12.65 14.80 0.08
N ILE A 45 -12.11 14.27 -1.02
CA ILE A 45 -11.45 15.08 -2.06
C ILE A 45 -12.40 16.13 -2.64
N ALA A 46 -13.67 15.77 -2.87
CA ALA A 46 -14.68 16.71 -3.35
C ALA A 46 -14.91 17.87 -2.36
N PHE A 47 -14.96 17.56 -1.07
CA PHE A 47 -15.08 18.58 -0.03
C PHE A 47 -13.84 19.48 0.09
N GLU A 48 -12.63 18.91 0.03
CA GLU A 48 -11.39 19.68 0.05
C GLU A 48 -11.24 20.58 -1.18
N THR A 49 -11.53 20.06 -2.37
CA THR A 49 -11.52 20.85 -3.62
C THR A 49 -12.55 21.96 -3.60
N TRP A 50 -13.76 21.69 -3.09
CA TRP A 50 -14.80 22.69 -2.91
C TRP A 50 -14.35 23.81 -1.96
N GLY A 51 -13.79 23.45 -0.80
CA GLY A 51 -13.21 24.40 0.16
C GLY A 51 -12.08 25.23 -0.46
N LEU A 52 -11.17 24.59 -1.20
CA LEU A 52 -10.06 25.26 -1.88
C LEU A 52 -10.55 26.26 -2.95
N VAL A 53 -11.52 25.86 -3.78
CA VAL A 53 -12.07 26.73 -4.84
C VAL A 53 -12.79 27.94 -4.24
N ALA A 54 -13.58 27.74 -3.18
CA ALA A 54 -14.30 28.83 -2.51
C ALA A 54 -13.36 29.82 -1.80
N GLY A 55 -12.19 29.36 -1.34
CA GLY A 55 -11.19 30.16 -0.63
C GLY A 55 -9.97 30.55 -1.46
N ILE A 56 -10.03 30.41 -2.79
CA ILE A 56 -8.85 30.52 -3.68
C ILE A 56 -8.18 31.90 -3.68
N THR A 57 -8.86 32.92 -3.17
CA THR A 57 -8.32 34.28 -3.04
C THR A 57 -7.43 34.47 -1.80
N ASP A 58 -7.51 33.57 -0.81
CA ASP A 58 -6.70 33.63 0.42
C ASP A 58 -5.56 32.62 0.35
N LEU A 59 -4.32 33.11 0.28
CA LEU A 59 -3.11 32.29 0.23
C LEU A 59 -2.99 31.33 1.43
N ASN A 60 -3.48 31.71 2.61
CA ASN A 60 -3.44 30.83 3.77
C ASN A 60 -4.36 29.62 3.58
N ILE A 61 -5.55 29.82 3.00
CA ILE A 61 -6.49 28.73 2.70
C ILE A 61 -5.89 27.80 1.64
N ILE A 62 -5.26 28.37 0.61
CA ILE A 62 -4.59 27.58 -0.44
C ILE A 62 -3.50 26.70 0.17
N MET A 63 -2.60 27.28 0.97
CA MET A 63 -1.50 26.53 1.56
C MET A 63 -1.97 25.42 2.50
N GLU A 64 -3.01 25.69 3.30
CA GLU A 64 -3.56 24.75 4.29
C GLU A 64 -4.33 23.60 3.63
N ASN A 65 -5.09 23.86 2.56
CA ASN A 65 -5.90 22.83 1.88
C ASN A 65 -5.15 22.10 0.74
N ALA A 66 -4.13 22.70 0.13
CA ALA A 66 -3.42 22.08 -0.99
C ALA A 66 -2.62 20.84 -0.58
N SER A 67 -1.96 20.87 0.59
CA SER A 67 -1.14 19.75 1.06
C SER A 67 -1.97 18.49 1.35
N PRO A 68 -3.07 18.54 2.14
CA PRO A 68 -3.99 17.40 2.31
C PRO A 68 -4.55 16.89 0.98
N LEU A 69 -5.01 17.80 0.10
CA LEU A 69 -5.58 17.44 -1.19
C LEU A 69 -4.60 16.65 -2.08
N LEU A 70 -3.32 17.03 -2.07
CA LEU A 70 -2.29 16.31 -2.81
C LEU A 70 -2.06 14.90 -2.24
N VAL A 71 -2.07 14.76 -0.91
CA VAL A 71 -1.94 13.45 -0.25
C VAL A 71 -3.13 12.57 -0.60
N ASP A 72 -4.34 13.09 -0.54
CA ASP A 72 -5.57 12.35 -0.80
C ASP A 72 -5.66 11.91 -2.27
N CYS A 73 -5.29 12.80 -3.21
CA CYS A 73 -5.17 12.46 -4.62
C CYS A 73 -4.14 11.35 -4.85
N PHE A 74 -2.99 11.41 -4.17
CA PHE A 74 -1.97 10.37 -4.26
C PHE A 74 -2.47 9.02 -3.72
N MET A 75 -3.23 9.01 -2.63
CA MET A 75 -3.82 7.78 -2.08
C MET A 75 -4.89 7.19 -2.99
N MET A 76 -5.69 8.03 -3.66
CA MET A 76 -6.62 7.57 -4.70
C MET A 76 -5.90 6.93 -5.88
N LEU A 77 -4.80 7.53 -6.35
CA LEU A 77 -3.99 6.96 -7.41
C LEU A 77 -3.39 5.61 -6.98
N LYS A 78 -2.90 5.48 -5.74
CA LYS A 78 -2.44 4.21 -5.17
C LYS A 78 -3.55 3.16 -5.16
N LEU A 79 -4.76 3.52 -4.71
CA LEU A 79 -5.91 2.62 -4.68
C LEU A 79 -6.31 2.14 -6.09
N MET A 80 -6.36 3.05 -7.07
CA MET A 80 -6.63 2.71 -8.47
C MET A 80 -5.56 1.81 -9.07
N ASN A 81 -4.29 2.10 -8.81
CA ASN A 81 -3.19 1.26 -9.25
C ASN A 81 -3.32 -0.17 -8.70
N CYS A 82 -3.72 -0.32 -7.43
CA CYS A 82 -3.98 -1.64 -6.86
C CYS A 82 -5.04 -2.43 -7.62
N VAL A 83 -6.13 -1.79 -8.06
CA VAL A 83 -7.17 -2.46 -8.85
C VAL A 83 -6.59 -3.00 -10.15
N LEU A 84 -5.77 -2.19 -10.84
CA LEU A 84 -5.12 -2.57 -12.10
C LEU A 84 -4.07 -3.67 -11.91
N THR A 85 -3.36 -3.68 -10.79
CA THR A 85 -2.30 -4.65 -10.49
C THR A 85 -2.77 -5.87 -9.70
N ASN A 86 -4.05 -5.95 -9.34
CA ASN A 86 -4.59 -7.01 -8.46
C ASN A 86 -4.32 -8.43 -8.99
N ASN A 87 -4.36 -8.63 -10.31
CA ASN A 87 -4.02 -9.92 -10.92
C ASN A 87 -2.56 -10.32 -10.66
N LYS A 88 -1.64 -9.37 -10.70
CA LYS A 88 -0.21 -9.60 -10.39
C LYS A 88 -0.01 -9.91 -8.91
N ILE A 89 -0.67 -9.17 -8.03
CA ILE A 89 -0.66 -9.46 -6.58
C ILE A 89 -1.18 -10.88 -6.32
N LYS A 90 -2.25 -11.28 -7.00
CA LYS A 90 -2.79 -12.65 -6.92
C LYS A 90 -1.77 -13.72 -7.34
N GLU A 91 -1.05 -13.49 -8.43
CA GLU A 91 0.00 -14.40 -8.89
C GLU A 91 1.13 -14.52 -7.86
N LEU A 92 1.60 -13.39 -7.32
CA LEU A 92 2.63 -13.38 -6.27
C LEU A 92 2.16 -14.13 -5.02
N LEU A 93 0.93 -13.91 -4.57
CA LEU A 93 0.40 -14.60 -3.40
C LEU A 93 0.25 -16.10 -3.64
N LYS A 94 -0.18 -16.53 -4.83
CA LYS A 94 -0.20 -17.96 -5.18
C LYS A 94 1.20 -18.57 -5.12
N ASP A 95 2.21 -17.85 -5.61
CA ASP A 95 3.60 -18.28 -5.53
C ASP A 95 4.08 -18.45 -4.08
N VAL A 96 3.69 -17.53 -3.18
CA VAL A 96 3.95 -17.70 -1.75
C VAL A 96 3.37 -19.03 -1.27
N GLU A 97 2.07 -19.25 -1.49
CA GLU A 97 1.39 -20.47 -1.03
C GLU A 97 2.05 -21.74 -1.61
N GLU A 98 2.40 -21.74 -2.89
CA GLU A 98 3.04 -22.87 -3.57
C GLU A 98 4.44 -23.15 -3.01
N THR A 99 5.24 -22.10 -2.79
CA THR A 99 6.58 -22.21 -2.20
C THR A 99 6.51 -22.87 -0.82
N TRP A 100 5.53 -22.48 0.02
CA TRP A 100 5.36 -23.07 1.35
C TRP A 100 4.97 -24.56 1.31
N LYS A 101 4.30 -25.02 0.23
CA LYS A 101 4.00 -26.45 0.03
C LYS A 101 5.24 -27.23 -0.38
N ILE A 102 6.07 -26.65 -1.24
CA ILE A 102 7.31 -27.29 -1.72
C ILE A 102 8.36 -27.32 -0.59
N LYS A 103 8.64 -26.17 0.04
CA LYS A 103 9.71 -25.98 1.04
C LYS A 103 9.21 -26.13 2.48
N HIS A 104 8.58 -27.27 2.78
CA HIS A 104 7.87 -27.48 4.04
C HIS A 104 8.70 -28.13 5.17
N THR A 105 9.96 -28.49 4.90
CA THR A 105 10.90 -29.15 5.83
C THR A 105 12.32 -28.58 5.73
N GLY A 106 13.14 -28.81 6.76
CA GLY A 106 14.57 -28.45 6.77
C GLY A 106 14.87 -26.96 6.89
N GLN A 107 16.10 -26.59 6.52
CA GLN A 107 16.66 -25.23 6.62
C GLN A 107 15.90 -24.22 5.76
N GLU A 108 15.43 -24.62 4.57
CA GLU A 108 14.65 -23.73 3.70
C GLU A 108 13.36 -23.24 4.36
N LYS A 109 12.70 -24.10 5.16
CA LYS A 109 11.52 -23.72 5.94
C LYS A 109 11.86 -22.68 7.00
N GLU A 110 13.01 -22.83 7.67
CA GLU A 110 13.46 -21.89 8.71
C GLU A 110 13.74 -20.50 8.11
N ILE A 111 14.35 -20.45 6.92
CA ILE A 111 14.55 -19.22 6.15
C ILE A 111 13.20 -18.57 5.80
N LEU A 112 12.25 -19.33 5.24
CA LEU A 112 10.90 -18.81 4.94
C LEU A 112 10.20 -18.26 6.19
N GLN A 113 10.27 -18.98 7.31
CA GLN A 113 9.71 -18.52 8.59
C GLN A 113 10.38 -17.25 9.09
N HIS A 114 11.70 -17.13 8.98
CA HIS A 114 12.44 -15.95 9.40
C HIS A 114 11.93 -14.70 8.66
N HIS A 115 11.86 -14.76 7.33
CA HIS A 115 11.38 -13.65 6.51
C HIS A 115 9.88 -13.37 6.70
N ALA A 116 9.05 -14.40 6.86
CA ALA A 116 7.63 -14.21 7.15
C ALA A 116 7.41 -13.53 8.51
N LYS A 117 8.18 -13.90 9.55
CA LYS A 117 8.18 -13.20 10.85
C LYS A 117 8.60 -11.75 10.70
N LYS A 118 9.67 -11.47 9.94
CA LYS A 118 10.15 -10.11 9.67
C LYS A 118 9.10 -9.25 8.98
N SER A 119 8.45 -9.78 7.93
CA SER A 119 7.34 -9.11 7.23
C SER A 119 6.16 -8.82 8.17
N LYS A 120 5.82 -9.77 9.03
CA LYS A 120 4.75 -9.60 10.02
C LYS A 120 5.06 -8.48 11.03
N ILE A 121 6.26 -8.49 11.59
CA ILE A 121 6.68 -7.46 12.56
C ILE A 121 6.64 -6.08 11.92
N PHE A 122 7.11 -5.96 10.67
CA PHE A 122 6.98 -4.73 9.90
C PHE A 122 5.51 -4.31 9.74
N THR A 123 4.64 -5.24 9.32
CA THR A 123 3.21 -5.00 9.13
C THR A 123 2.54 -4.49 10.41
N ILE A 124 2.83 -5.09 11.56
CA ILE A 124 2.29 -4.67 12.86
C ILE A 124 2.76 -3.25 13.21
N ARG A 125 4.07 -3.00 13.15
CA ARG A 125 4.63 -1.69 13.49
C ARG A 125 4.10 -0.59 12.59
N TYR A 126 4.07 -0.86 11.28
CA TYR A 126 3.57 0.07 10.28
C TYR A 126 2.10 0.40 10.53
N ALA A 127 1.24 -0.60 10.74
CA ALA A 127 -0.18 -0.37 11.03
C ALA A 127 -0.38 0.41 12.34
N ILE A 128 0.35 0.10 13.41
CA ILE A 128 0.25 0.82 14.70
C ILE A 128 0.59 2.31 14.50
N ILE A 129 1.68 2.62 13.81
CA ILE A 129 2.11 4.00 13.59
C ILE A 129 1.03 4.78 12.83
N PHE A 130 0.55 4.24 11.72
CA PHE A 130 -0.43 4.92 10.87
C PHE A 130 -1.80 5.09 11.55
N TYR A 131 -2.30 4.05 12.23
CA TYR A 131 -3.55 4.19 12.99
C TYR A 131 -3.41 5.11 14.20
N ALA A 132 -2.25 5.16 14.86
CA ALA A 132 -2.02 6.13 15.92
C ALA A 132 -2.05 7.56 15.39
N VAL A 133 -1.36 7.84 14.27
CA VAL A 133 -1.38 9.16 13.61
C VAL A 133 -2.82 9.56 13.24
N TRP A 134 -3.59 8.64 12.66
CA TRP A 134 -5.00 8.87 12.34
C TRP A 134 -5.83 9.23 13.58
N LEU A 135 -5.69 8.47 14.68
CA LEU A 135 -6.40 8.75 15.92
C LEU A 135 -6.02 10.11 16.52
N PHE A 136 -4.73 10.45 16.57
CA PHE A 136 -4.29 11.75 17.09
C PHE A 136 -4.81 12.92 16.23
N TYR A 137 -4.73 12.79 14.91
CA TYR A 137 -5.20 13.80 13.97
C TYR A 137 -6.72 14.03 14.11
N THR A 138 -7.51 12.97 14.20
CA THR A 138 -8.98 13.06 14.29
C THR A 138 -9.49 13.47 15.68
N LEU A 139 -8.78 13.13 16.76
CA LEU A 139 -9.19 13.49 18.12
C LEU A 139 -8.91 14.95 18.48
N THR A 140 -7.91 15.57 17.87
CA THR A 140 -7.52 16.97 18.15
C THR A 140 -8.71 17.96 18.04
N PRO A 141 -9.47 18.02 16.92
CA PRO A 141 -10.62 18.93 16.82
C PRO A 141 -11.75 18.59 17.82
N VAL A 142 -11.94 17.30 18.15
CA VAL A 142 -12.95 16.87 19.14
C VAL A 142 -12.60 17.34 20.54
N VAL A 143 -11.35 17.17 20.95
CA VAL A 143 -10.86 17.59 22.26
C VAL A 143 -10.94 19.11 22.38
N ILE A 144 -10.48 19.84 21.36
CA ILE A 144 -10.54 21.31 21.33
C ILE A 144 -11.98 21.80 21.44
N SER A 145 -12.89 21.27 20.62
CA SER A 145 -14.32 21.63 20.67
C SER A 145 -14.95 21.33 22.05
N GLY A 146 -14.63 20.16 22.63
CA GLY A 146 -15.10 19.78 23.97
C GLY A 146 -14.60 20.71 25.08
N MET A 147 -13.32 21.09 25.05
CA MET A 147 -12.73 22.02 26.02
C MET A 147 -13.43 23.37 26.01
N TYR A 148 -13.75 23.92 24.82
CA TYR A 148 -14.44 25.21 24.70
C TYR A 148 -15.90 25.17 25.15
N LYS A 149 -16.59 24.04 25.01
CA LYS A 149 -17.95 23.88 25.55
C LYS A 149 -17.98 23.91 27.09
N ILE A 150 -16.94 23.38 27.73
CA ILE A 150 -16.83 23.31 29.19
C ILE A 150 -16.32 24.64 29.77
N LEU A 151 -15.42 25.32 29.06
CA LEU A 151 -14.83 26.58 29.50
C LEU A 151 -15.07 27.69 28.45
N PRO A 152 -16.27 28.31 28.44
CA PRO A 152 -16.60 29.36 27.49
C PRO A 152 -15.70 30.57 27.75
N THR A 153 -14.65 30.70 26.96
CA THR A 153 -13.80 31.89 26.96
C THR A 153 -14.47 32.95 26.10
N ASN A 154 -14.41 34.23 26.49
CA ASN A 154 -15.10 35.35 25.81
C ASN A 154 -14.52 35.70 24.41
N LYS A 155 -13.84 34.75 23.74
CA LYS A 155 -13.23 34.88 22.42
C LYS A 155 -13.92 33.92 21.44
N THR A 156 -14.36 34.44 20.31
CA THR A 156 -14.89 33.64 19.19
C THR A 156 -13.75 32.79 18.62
N TYR A 157 -13.77 31.48 18.89
CA TYR A 157 -12.80 30.54 18.34
C TYR A 157 -13.39 29.87 17.10
N ASN A 158 -12.75 30.03 15.94
CA ASN A 158 -13.12 29.29 14.74
C ASN A 158 -12.69 27.83 14.91
N ILE A 159 -13.67 26.93 14.96
CA ILE A 159 -13.44 25.49 15.10
C ILE A 159 -12.69 25.01 13.86
N ARG A 160 -11.37 24.83 13.96
CA ARG A 160 -10.54 24.28 12.89
C ARG A 160 -10.89 22.83 12.65
N PHE A 161 -11.64 22.58 11.59
CA PHE A 161 -11.93 21.25 11.10
C PHE A 161 -10.68 20.62 10.47
N LEU A 162 -10.70 19.29 10.24
CA LEU A 162 -9.56 18.53 9.68
C LEU A 162 -9.05 19.13 8.36
N TYR A 163 -9.96 19.72 7.57
CA TYR A 163 -9.74 20.49 6.37
C TYR A 163 -10.61 21.75 6.40
N ARG A 164 -10.13 22.86 5.83
CA ARG A 164 -10.77 24.17 6.01
C ARG A 164 -12.00 24.31 5.11
N LEU A 165 -13.18 24.22 5.72
CA LEU A 165 -14.50 24.37 5.10
C LEU A 165 -15.40 25.42 5.78
N GLU A 166 -14.92 26.03 6.86
CA GLU A 166 -15.67 26.99 7.67
C GLU A 166 -16.19 28.20 6.87
N HIS A 167 -15.51 28.55 5.78
CA HIS A 167 -15.92 29.65 4.89
C HIS A 167 -17.00 29.26 3.88
N VAL A 168 -17.38 27.98 3.79
CA VAL A 168 -18.37 27.50 2.81
C VAL A 168 -19.55 26.78 3.44
N LEU A 169 -19.34 26.16 4.60
CA LEU A 169 -20.38 25.46 5.34
C LEU A 169 -20.50 26.04 6.74
N ASP A 170 -21.74 26.14 7.21
CA ASP A 170 -22.05 26.46 8.60
C ASP A 170 -21.64 25.27 9.49
N MET A 171 -20.42 25.36 10.01
CA MET A 171 -19.84 24.30 10.83
C MET A 171 -20.58 24.14 12.16
N ASP A 172 -21.25 25.16 12.68
CA ASP A 172 -22.01 25.06 13.94
C ASP A 172 -23.18 24.08 13.80
N LYS A 173 -23.78 24.01 12.61
CA LYS A 173 -24.87 23.08 12.31
C LYS A 173 -24.39 21.67 11.91
N TYR A 174 -23.33 21.57 11.12
CA TYR A 174 -22.93 20.31 10.48
C TYR A 174 -21.73 19.60 11.11
N PHE A 175 -21.11 20.18 12.16
CA PHE A 175 -19.87 19.67 12.76
C PHE A 175 -19.87 18.15 13.03
N ASN A 176 -20.88 17.63 13.73
CA ASN A 176 -20.89 16.23 14.15
C ASN A 176 -20.93 15.24 12.95
N ILE A 177 -21.75 15.55 11.94
CA ILE A 177 -21.89 14.69 10.75
C ILE A 177 -20.61 14.76 9.92
N MET A 178 -20.04 15.97 9.75
CA MET A 178 -18.80 16.14 9.01
C MET A 178 -17.63 15.46 9.72
N MET A 179 -17.52 15.57 11.05
CA MET A 179 -16.51 14.88 11.85
C MET A 179 -16.58 13.36 11.68
N LEU A 180 -17.79 12.79 11.71
CA LEU A 180 -17.99 11.35 11.49
C LEU A 180 -17.56 10.94 10.07
N HIS A 181 -17.97 11.71 9.06
CA HIS A 181 -17.57 11.49 7.67
C HIS A 181 -16.05 11.58 7.50
N GLY A 182 -15.41 12.60 8.06
CA GLY A 182 -13.96 12.79 8.04
C GLY A 182 -13.22 11.65 8.74
N PHE A 183 -13.70 11.21 9.91
CA PHE A 183 -13.11 10.08 10.64
C PHE A 183 -13.10 8.80 9.79
N ILE A 184 -14.22 8.45 9.15
CA ILE A 184 -14.35 7.27 8.29
C ILE A 184 -13.53 7.44 7.00
N SER A 185 -13.53 8.63 6.41
CA SER A 185 -12.79 8.89 5.18
C SER A 185 -11.29 8.78 5.40
N ILE A 186 -10.75 9.40 6.44
CA ILE A 186 -9.32 9.31 6.78
C ILE A 186 -8.95 7.89 7.17
N PHE A 187 -9.84 7.13 7.83
CA PHE A 187 -9.62 5.71 8.09
C PHE A 187 -9.34 4.93 6.80
N TYR A 188 -10.15 5.14 5.75
CA TYR A 188 -9.92 4.50 4.46
C TYR A 188 -8.65 4.98 3.78
N ILE A 189 -8.37 6.29 3.81
CA ILE A 189 -7.14 6.86 3.26
C ILE A 189 -5.91 6.23 3.90
N VAL A 190 -5.91 6.06 5.22
CA VAL A 190 -4.80 5.45 5.96
C VAL A 190 -4.75 3.93 5.77
N SER A 191 -5.89 3.28 5.58
CA SER A 191 -5.95 1.84 5.30
C SER A 191 -5.34 1.46 3.95
N VAL A 192 -5.39 2.33 2.94
CA VAL A 192 -4.80 2.11 1.61
C VAL A 192 -3.29 1.82 1.68
N PRO A 193 -2.41 2.73 2.18
CA PRO A 193 -0.98 2.46 2.26
C PRO A 193 -0.67 1.31 3.21
N ILE A 194 -1.39 1.14 4.32
CA ILE A 194 -1.20 -0.02 5.21
C ILE A 194 -1.42 -1.32 4.43
N ALA A 195 -2.52 -1.46 3.69
CA ALA A 195 -2.82 -2.67 2.94
C ALA A 195 -1.79 -2.93 1.82
N LEU A 196 -1.49 -1.91 1.03
CA LEU A 196 -0.62 -2.05 -0.14
C LEU A 196 0.85 -2.21 0.24
N ASP A 197 1.39 -1.29 1.04
CA ASP A 197 2.82 -1.23 1.33
C ASP A 197 3.25 -2.46 2.17
N THR A 198 2.38 -2.95 3.05
CA THR A 198 2.67 -4.18 3.81
C THR A 198 2.57 -5.44 2.95
N THR A 199 1.61 -5.51 2.01
CA THR A 199 1.52 -6.62 1.05
C THR A 199 2.71 -6.65 0.09
N TYR A 200 3.16 -5.48 -0.38
CA TYR A 200 4.40 -5.40 -1.16
C TYR A 200 5.61 -5.82 -0.33
N THR A 201 5.70 -5.37 0.93
CA THR A 201 6.78 -5.79 1.83
C THR A 201 6.77 -7.30 2.07
N LEU A 202 5.60 -7.91 2.22
CA LEU A 202 5.44 -9.38 2.28
C LEU A 202 6.04 -10.04 1.03
N CYS A 203 5.68 -9.56 -0.16
CA CYS A 203 6.18 -10.14 -1.39
C CYS A 203 7.70 -9.93 -1.55
N ILE A 204 8.23 -8.78 -1.13
CA ILE A 204 9.68 -8.51 -1.11
C ILE A 204 10.38 -9.47 -0.15
N GLN A 205 9.87 -9.63 1.08
CA GLN A 205 10.46 -10.56 2.04
C GLN A 205 10.41 -12.01 1.55
N HIS A 206 9.35 -12.40 0.84
CA HIS A 206 9.28 -13.71 0.19
C HIS A 206 10.36 -13.89 -0.89
N ILE A 207 10.55 -12.91 -1.76
CA ILE A 207 11.64 -12.90 -2.75
C ILE A 207 13.02 -12.99 -2.08
N CYS A 208 13.24 -12.22 -1.01
CA CYS A 208 14.48 -12.30 -0.24
C CYS A 208 14.70 -13.72 0.33
N ALA A 209 13.65 -14.34 0.87
CA ALA A 209 13.72 -15.69 1.38
C ALA A 209 14.07 -16.71 0.29
N LEU A 210 13.50 -16.56 -0.91
CA LEU A 210 13.85 -17.40 -2.06
C LEU A 210 15.32 -17.25 -2.48
N PHE A 211 15.86 -16.03 -2.48
CA PHE A 211 17.28 -15.80 -2.73
C PHE A 211 18.17 -16.41 -1.65
N GLU A 212 17.78 -16.35 -0.39
CA GLU A 212 18.53 -16.95 0.70
C GLU A 212 18.49 -18.48 0.65
N CYS A 213 17.34 -19.09 0.33
CA CYS A 213 17.24 -20.52 0.04
C CYS A 213 18.12 -20.93 -1.16
N LEU A 214 18.11 -20.14 -2.23
CA LEU A 214 18.97 -20.40 -3.40
C LEU A 214 20.45 -20.36 -3.03
N ARG A 215 20.87 -19.36 -2.26
CA ARG A 215 22.24 -19.25 -1.74
C ARG A 215 22.60 -20.47 -0.89
N TYR A 216 21.74 -20.85 0.05
CA TYR A 216 21.94 -22.03 0.90
C TYR A 216 22.14 -23.31 0.06
N ASN A 217 21.33 -23.50 -0.99
CA ASN A 217 21.47 -24.66 -1.88
C ASN A 217 22.78 -24.64 -2.67
N ILE A 218 23.22 -23.49 -3.16
CA ILE A 218 24.51 -23.36 -3.88
C ILE A 218 25.69 -23.65 -2.94
N GLU A 219 25.69 -23.10 -1.73
CA GLU A 219 26.74 -23.34 -0.73
C GLU A 219 26.79 -24.83 -0.32
N ARG A 220 25.64 -25.49 -0.19
CA ARG A 220 25.56 -26.93 0.06
C ARG A 220 26.22 -27.76 -1.05
N ILE A 221 26.01 -27.39 -2.32
CA ILE A 221 26.60 -28.07 -3.47
C ILE A 221 28.12 -27.87 -3.50
N GLN A 222 28.62 -26.69 -3.12
CA GLN A 222 30.06 -26.39 -3.09
C GLN A 222 30.79 -27.07 -1.92
N GLY A 223 30.13 -27.20 -0.76
CA GLY A 223 30.72 -27.81 0.44
C GLY A 223 30.67 -29.34 0.47
N SER A 224 29.88 -29.96 -0.41
CA SER A 224 29.97 -31.39 -0.67
C SER A 224 31.07 -31.63 -1.70
N ASP A 225 32.26 -32.02 -1.24
CA ASP A 225 33.33 -32.58 -2.08
C ASP A 225 32.81 -33.91 -2.70
N PHE A 226 31.99 -33.81 -3.73
CA PHE A 226 31.64 -34.98 -4.54
C PHE A 226 32.82 -35.29 -5.44
N VAL A 227 33.48 -36.40 -5.12
CA VAL A 227 34.50 -37.07 -5.93
C VAL A 227 34.02 -37.07 -7.38
N PHE A 228 34.76 -36.39 -8.26
CA PHE A 228 34.58 -36.41 -9.71
C PHE A 228 34.78 -37.84 -10.25
N LEU A 229 33.76 -38.70 -10.10
CA LEU A 229 33.59 -39.89 -10.91
C LEU A 229 32.52 -39.54 -11.91
N GLN A 230 32.92 -39.32 -13.18
CA GLN A 230 32.06 -39.02 -14.33
C GLN A 230 30.69 -39.73 -14.22
N PRO A 231 29.63 -39.06 -13.74
CA PRO A 231 28.30 -39.62 -13.76
C PRO A 231 27.74 -39.42 -15.17
N ASN A 232 26.91 -40.35 -15.63
CA ASN A 232 26.14 -40.15 -16.84
C ASN A 232 25.21 -38.95 -16.64
N ILE A 233 25.00 -38.10 -17.64
CA ILE A 233 24.28 -36.81 -17.49
C ILE A 233 22.84 -37.00 -16.96
N GLU A 234 22.25 -38.17 -17.16
CA GLU A 234 20.92 -38.55 -16.67
C GLU A 234 20.87 -38.93 -15.16
N ASP A 235 22.01 -39.26 -14.54
CA ASP A 235 22.13 -39.67 -13.13
C ASP A 235 22.95 -38.67 -12.28
N ASP A 236 23.38 -37.54 -12.85
CA ASP A 236 24.14 -36.53 -12.12
C ASP A 236 23.21 -35.64 -11.27
N GLU A 237 23.07 -36.03 -9.99
CA GLU A 237 22.31 -35.30 -8.97
C GLU A 237 22.77 -33.83 -8.85
N SER A 238 24.06 -33.54 -9.08
CA SER A 238 24.61 -32.18 -9.02
C SER A 238 24.18 -31.34 -10.22
N TYR A 239 24.15 -31.94 -11.42
CA TYR A 239 23.66 -31.29 -12.63
C TYR A 239 22.18 -30.90 -12.50
N HIS A 240 21.35 -31.82 -12.00
CA HIS A 240 19.93 -31.54 -11.76
C HIS A 240 19.72 -30.44 -10.70
N HIS A 241 20.51 -30.45 -9.62
CA HIS A 241 20.48 -29.39 -8.61
C HIS A 241 20.86 -28.01 -9.17
N ILE A 242 21.88 -27.93 -10.04
CA ILE A 242 22.28 -26.66 -10.67
C ILE A 242 21.17 -26.14 -11.60
N ILE A 243 20.55 -27.03 -12.39
CA ILE A 243 19.41 -26.66 -13.25
C ILE A 243 18.27 -26.08 -12.41
N ASP A 244 17.93 -26.70 -11.28
CA ASP A 244 16.86 -26.24 -10.42
C ASP A 244 17.18 -24.90 -9.74
N CYS A 245 18.46 -24.67 -9.41
CA CYS A 245 18.94 -23.35 -8.98
C CYS A 245 18.75 -22.28 -10.07
N ILE A 246 19.09 -22.59 -11.33
CA ILE A 246 18.92 -21.66 -12.46
C ILE A 246 17.43 -21.36 -12.71
N LYS A 247 16.57 -22.39 -12.67
CA LYS A 247 15.11 -22.21 -12.81
C LYS A 247 14.57 -21.33 -11.68
N SER A 248 14.97 -21.60 -10.44
CA SER A 248 14.59 -20.80 -9.27
C SER A 248 15.04 -19.35 -9.41
N TYR A 249 16.29 -19.10 -9.83
CA TYR A 249 16.80 -17.75 -10.06
C TYR A 249 16.00 -16.99 -11.12
N LYS A 250 15.71 -17.62 -12.27
CA LYS A 250 14.89 -17.02 -13.33
C LYS A 250 13.47 -16.68 -12.84
N HIS A 251 12.89 -17.57 -12.05
CA HIS A 251 11.59 -17.35 -11.43
C HIS A 251 11.61 -16.15 -10.49
N VAL A 252 12.57 -16.07 -9.57
CA VAL A 252 12.72 -14.96 -8.64
C VAL A 252 12.90 -13.62 -9.39
N LEU A 253 13.70 -13.60 -10.46
CA LEU A 253 13.89 -12.40 -11.29
C LEU A 253 12.57 -11.92 -11.93
N LYS A 254 11.72 -12.85 -12.38
CA LYS A 254 10.38 -12.53 -12.90
C LYS A 254 9.51 -11.88 -11.82
N LEU A 255 9.55 -12.37 -10.57
CA LEU A 255 8.81 -11.79 -9.45
C LEU A 255 9.31 -10.37 -9.13
N VAL A 256 10.63 -10.15 -9.14
CA VAL A 256 11.23 -8.82 -8.95
C VAL A 256 10.77 -7.86 -10.04
N LEU A 257 10.81 -8.26 -11.31
CA LEU A 257 10.35 -7.43 -12.43
C LEU A 257 8.85 -7.11 -12.29
N MET A 258 8.03 -8.09 -11.90
CA MET A 258 6.60 -7.89 -11.68
C MET A 258 6.34 -6.88 -10.55
N GLN A 259 7.09 -6.95 -9.44
CA GLN A 259 7.03 -5.96 -8.37
C GLN A 259 7.47 -4.57 -8.81
N ALA A 260 8.59 -4.47 -9.52
CA ALA A 260 9.09 -3.21 -10.06
C ALA A 260 8.04 -2.56 -10.95
N LEU A 261 7.37 -3.31 -11.83
CA LEU A 261 6.29 -2.78 -12.67
C LEU A 261 5.09 -2.26 -11.87
N MET A 262 4.76 -2.88 -10.72
CA MET A 262 3.69 -2.40 -9.84
C MET A 262 4.07 -1.08 -9.14
N CYS A 263 5.33 -0.92 -8.72
CA CYS A 263 5.88 0.32 -8.15
C CYS A 263 6.11 1.41 -9.20
N VAL A 264 6.48 1.05 -10.43
CA VAL A 264 6.76 2.00 -11.51
C VAL A 264 5.47 2.54 -12.12
N TYR A 265 4.35 1.80 -12.11
CA TYR A 265 3.06 2.32 -12.59
C TYR A 265 2.60 3.58 -11.80
N THR A 266 2.97 3.67 -10.51
CA THR A 266 2.81 4.90 -9.71
C THR A 266 3.75 6.05 -10.10
N HIS A 267 4.89 5.75 -10.73
CA HIS A 267 5.93 6.74 -11.06
C HIS A 267 5.91 7.19 -12.54
N THR A 268 5.49 6.33 -13.48
CA THR A 268 5.45 6.65 -14.91
C THR A 268 4.27 7.54 -15.26
N HIS A 269 3.17 7.53 -14.51
CA HIS A 269 2.03 8.41 -14.79
C HIS A 269 2.25 9.86 -14.32
N THR A 270 3.02 10.06 -13.25
CA THR A 270 3.48 11.39 -12.81
C THR A 270 4.53 11.98 -13.77
N HIS A 271 5.42 11.16 -14.34
CA HIS A 271 6.39 11.62 -15.34
C HIS A 271 5.78 11.90 -16.73
N THR A 272 4.80 11.11 -17.18
CA THR A 272 4.14 11.35 -18.49
C THR A 272 3.22 12.57 -18.48
N HIS A 273 2.55 12.87 -17.37
CA HIS A 273 1.74 14.09 -17.25
C HIS A 273 2.59 15.37 -17.18
N THR A 274 3.70 15.36 -16.42
CA THR A 274 4.62 16.51 -16.36
C THR A 274 5.33 16.75 -17.69
N HIS A 275 5.71 15.70 -18.42
CA HIS A 275 6.31 15.86 -19.75
C HIS A 275 5.31 16.37 -20.80
N LYS A 276 4.05 15.91 -20.78
CA LYS A 276 3.00 16.41 -21.69
C LYS A 276 2.62 17.86 -21.42
N LEU A 277 2.57 18.29 -20.15
CA LEU A 277 2.29 19.69 -19.80
C LEU A 277 3.44 20.64 -20.23
N LYS A 278 4.69 20.21 -20.06
CA LYS A 278 5.88 20.99 -20.45
C LYS A 278 6.03 21.12 -21.98
N VAL A 279 5.68 20.07 -22.73
CA VAL A 279 5.65 20.13 -24.20
C VAL A 279 4.54 21.05 -24.70
N LYS A 280 3.37 21.04 -24.05
CA LYS A 280 2.22 21.87 -24.44
C LYS A 280 2.40 23.35 -24.09
N SER A 281 3.09 23.70 -22.99
CA SER A 281 3.40 25.11 -22.70
C SER A 281 4.44 25.68 -23.66
N ASN A 282 5.41 24.88 -24.09
CA ASN A 282 6.44 25.31 -25.03
C ASN A 282 5.92 25.46 -26.47
N THR A 283 4.88 24.72 -26.87
CA THR A 283 4.23 24.91 -28.18
C THR A 283 3.38 26.19 -28.18
N VAL A 284 2.64 26.49 -27.11
CA VAL A 284 1.82 27.71 -27.01
C VAL A 284 2.67 28.99 -26.92
N LEU A 285 3.91 28.91 -26.41
CA LEU A 285 4.85 30.03 -26.40
C LEU A 285 5.51 30.29 -27.77
N ASN A 286 5.68 29.24 -28.59
CA ASN A 286 6.27 29.38 -29.93
C ASN A 286 5.26 29.85 -31.00
N ASP A 287 3.96 29.68 -30.79
CA ASP A 287 2.92 30.15 -31.71
C ASP A 287 2.53 31.64 -31.48
N LYS A 288 3.23 32.35 -30.58
CA LYS A 288 2.95 33.75 -30.22
C LYS A 288 4.04 34.75 -30.63
N TYR A 289 5.02 34.34 -31.45
CA TYR A 289 6.03 35.22 -32.05
C TYR A 289 6.13 35.01 -33.55
#